data_AF-X1MEH9-F1
#
_entry.id   AF-X1MEH9-F1
#
_cell.length_a   1.000
_cell.length_b   1.000
_cell.length_c   1.000
_cell.angle_alpha   90.00
_cell.angle_beta   90.00
_cell.angle_gamma   90.00
#
_symmetry.space_group_name_H-M   'P 1'
#
loop_
_entity.id
_entity.type
_entity.pdbx_description
1 polymer ?
#
loop_
_entity_poly.entity_id
_entity_poly.type
_entity_poly.pdbx_seq_one_letter_code
_entity_poly.pdbx_strand_id
1 'polypeptide(L)'
;VKAKKYLAPDKLAIVEGAYNFALKAHEGQVRKSGEPFIEHPLQVRLRKNPLRLLDCKQPQCQQIANLAPRSTDYLCPECATHFKQLQRYLGLLNLPFEVNHRLVRGLDYYTRTVFEIQPEEEGAQSTLGGGGRYDDLIEELGGKPTPAIGFAAGLERIILN
;
A
#
# COMPACT_ATOMS: atom_id res chain seq x y z
N VAL A 1 -3.81 -1.56 -13.84
CA VAL A 1 -2.99 -1.34 -15.08
C VAL A 1 -1.50 -1.12 -14.78
N LYS A 2 -1.07 -0.77 -13.55
CA LYS A 2 0.39 -0.73 -13.23
C LYS A 2 1.01 -2.09 -12.84
N ALA A 3 0.31 -2.96 -12.13
CA ALA A 3 0.95 -4.17 -11.58
C ALA A 3 1.12 -5.37 -12.52
N LYS A 4 0.37 -5.46 -13.62
CA LYS A 4 0.66 -6.44 -14.68
C LYS A 4 2.07 -6.25 -15.28
N LYS A 5 2.66 -5.06 -15.09
CA LYS A 5 4.03 -4.73 -15.51
C LYS A 5 5.10 -5.26 -14.56
N TYR A 6 4.74 -5.62 -13.32
CA TYR A 6 5.70 -5.91 -12.24
C TYR A 6 5.52 -7.29 -11.57
N LEU A 7 4.44 -8.02 -11.85
CA LEU A 7 4.18 -9.35 -11.28
C LEU A 7 4.35 -10.44 -12.33
N ALA A 8 5.06 -11.51 -11.97
CA ALA A 8 5.19 -12.70 -12.78
C ALA A 8 3.85 -13.45 -12.92
N PRO A 9 3.63 -14.21 -14.02
CA PRO A 9 2.33 -14.81 -14.33
C PRO A 9 1.80 -15.78 -13.27
N ASP A 10 2.68 -16.55 -12.63
CA ASP A 10 2.38 -17.48 -11.55
C ASP A 10 1.85 -16.77 -10.29
N LYS A 11 2.40 -15.59 -9.98
CA LYS A 11 1.95 -14.75 -8.86
C LYS A 11 0.62 -14.08 -9.15
N LEU A 12 0.36 -13.73 -10.41
CA LEU A 12 -0.94 -13.22 -10.83
C LEU A 12 -2.05 -14.26 -10.59
N ALA A 13 -1.78 -15.53 -10.89
CA ALA A 13 -2.73 -16.63 -10.72
C ALA A 13 -3.15 -16.84 -9.25
N ILE A 14 -2.23 -16.67 -8.28
CA ILE A 14 -2.54 -16.76 -6.85
C ILE A 14 -3.53 -15.67 -6.43
N VAL A 15 -3.31 -14.45 -6.94
CA VAL A 15 -4.17 -13.31 -6.64
C VAL A 15 -5.55 -13.46 -7.31
N GLU A 16 -5.60 -14.01 -8.51
CA GLU A 16 -6.84 -14.36 -9.21
C GLU A 16 -7.62 -15.49 -8.50
N GLY A 17 -6.92 -16.47 -7.92
CA GLY A 17 -7.53 -17.55 -7.13
C GLY A 17 -8.24 -17.04 -5.87
N ALA A 18 -7.58 -16.15 -5.12
CA ALA A 18 -8.17 -15.50 -3.95
C ALA A 18 -9.43 -14.67 -4.30
N TYR A 19 -9.44 -14.08 -5.49
CA TYR A 19 -10.57 -13.31 -6.01
C TYR A 19 -11.79 -14.18 -6.33
N ASN A 20 -11.60 -15.32 -7.01
CA ASN A 20 -12.71 -16.22 -7.38
C ASN A 20 -13.44 -16.77 -6.15
N PHE A 21 -12.72 -17.00 -5.06
CA PHE A 21 -13.31 -17.40 -3.78
C PHE A 21 -14.22 -16.31 -3.20
N ALA A 22 -13.74 -15.06 -3.15
CA ALA A 22 -14.52 -13.93 -2.63
C ALA A 22 -15.76 -13.62 -3.47
N LEU A 23 -15.69 -13.80 -4.79
CA LEU A 23 -16.83 -13.55 -5.68
C LEU A 23 -17.98 -14.54 -5.45
N LYS A 24 -17.65 -15.83 -5.29
CA LYS A 24 -18.64 -16.87 -4.93
C LYS A 24 -19.28 -16.63 -3.56
N ALA A 25 -18.52 -16.10 -2.60
CA ALA A 25 -19.03 -15.84 -1.25
C ALA A 25 -20.09 -14.71 -1.19
N HIS A 26 -20.16 -13.84 -2.20
CA HIS A 26 -21.01 -12.64 -2.23
C HIS A 26 -22.03 -12.62 -3.39
N GLU A 27 -22.19 -13.74 -4.09
CA GLU A 27 -23.13 -13.88 -5.20
C GLU A 27 -24.58 -13.66 -4.73
N GLY A 28 -25.33 -12.81 -5.44
CA GLY A 28 -26.74 -12.52 -5.16
C GLY A 28 -27.03 -11.48 -4.07
N GLN A 29 -26.00 -10.88 -3.45
CA GLN A 29 -26.19 -9.82 -2.45
C GLN A 29 -26.36 -8.43 -3.09
N VAL A 30 -27.23 -7.59 -2.52
CA VAL A 30 -27.46 -6.19 -2.94
C VAL A 30 -27.25 -5.21 -1.79
N ARG A 31 -26.78 -4.00 -2.10
CA ARG A 31 -26.68 -2.88 -1.13
C ARG A 31 -28.07 -2.37 -0.77
N LYS A 32 -28.16 -1.62 0.33
CA LYS A 32 -29.37 -0.85 0.69
C LYS A 32 -29.79 0.16 -0.40
N SER A 33 -28.86 0.55 -1.27
CA SER A 33 -29.11 1.42 -2.44
C SER A 33 -29.70 0.68 -3.66
N GLY A 34 -29.93 -0.64 -3.59
CA GLY A 34 -30.47 -1.44 -4.69
C GLY A 34 -29.44 -1.87 -5.74
N GLU A 35 -28.20 -1.38 -5.64
CA GLU A 35 -27.09 -1.82 -6.49
C GLU A 35 -26.61 -3.23 -6.07
N PRO A 36 -26.16 -4.07 -7.02
CA PRO A 36 -25.42 -5.28 -6.71
C PRO A 36 -24.29 -4.95 -5.74
N PHE A 37 -24.07 -5.80 -4.73
CA PHE A 37 -23.20 -5.43 -3.61
C PHE A 37 -21.75 -5.09 -4.08
N ILE A 38 -21.32 -5.58 -5.25
CA ILE A 38 -19.90 -5.77 -5.56
C ILE A 38 -19.60 -5.69 -7.07
N GLU A 39 -18.90 -4.64 -7.49
CA GLU A 39 -17.54 -4.88 -7.99
C GLU A 39 -16.67 -4.94 -6.72
N HIS A 40 -16.05 -6.08 -6.43
CA HIS A 40 -15.45 -6.31 -5.10
C HIS A 40 -14.36 -5.27 -4.86
N PRO A 41 -14.23 -4.66 -3.66
CA PRO A 41 -13.11 -3.76 -3.39
C PRO A 41 -11.76 -4.41 -3.74
N LEU A 42 -11.62 -5.72 -3.52
CA LEU A 42 -10.47 -6.51 -3.97
C LEU A 42 -10.39 -6.66 -5.51
N GLN A 43 -11.50 -6.76 -6.24
CA GLN A 43 -11.55 -6.82 -7.71
C GLN A 43 -11.13 -5.49 -8.35
N VAL A 44 -11.62 -4.37 -7.81
CA VAL A 44 -11.22 -3.02 -8.24
C VAL A 44 -9.75 -2.81 -7.94
N ARG A 45 -9.29 -3.19 -6.74
CA ARG A 45 -7.87 -3.13 -6.35
C ARG A 45 -7.02 -4.01 -7.26
N LEU A 46 -7.39 -5.26 -7.50
CA LEU A 46 -6.66 -6.17 -8.38
C LEU A 46 -6.48 -5.61 -9.80
N ARG A 47 -7.55 -5.04 -10.37
CA ARG A 47 -7.51 -4.45 -11.73
C ARG A 47 -6.72 -3.14 -11.77
N LYS A 48 -6.91 -2.25 -10.80
CA LYS A 48 -6.29 -0.92 -10.78
C LYS A 48 -4.88 -0.95 -10.20
N ASN A 49 -4.74 -1.39 -8.95
CA ASN A 49 -3.51 -1.46 -8.16
C ASN A 49 -3.51 -2.63 -7.14
N PRO A 50 -3.06 -3.84 -7.52
CA PRO A 50 -3.08 -5.02 -6.65
C PRO A 50 -2.14 -4.93 -5.45
N LEU A 51 -1.23 -3.96 -5.39
CA LEU A 51 -0.48 -3.71 -4.15
C LEU A 51 -1.43 -3.34 -3.00
N ARG A 52 -2.60 -2.75 -3.29
CA ARG A 52 -3.64 -2.47 -2.28
C ARG A 52 -4.26 -3.71 -1.64
N LEU A 53 -3.94 -4.90 -2.12
CA LEU A 53 -4.31 -6.16 -1.47
C LEU A 53 -3.42 -6.46 -0.24
N LEU A 54 -2.21 -5.89 -0.20
CA LEU A 54 -1.27 -6.08 0.91
C LEU A 54 -1.73 -5.40 2.21
N ASP A 55 -2.54 -4.34 2.10
CA ASP A 55 -3.11 -3.61 3.25
C ASP A 55 -4.47 -4.20 3.71
N CYS A 56 -4.84 -5.38 3.25
CA CYS A 56 -6.10 -6.00 3.64
C CYS A 56 -6.04 -6.49 5.10
N LYS A 57 -7.04 -6.11 5.92
CA LYS A 57 -7.10 -6.43 7.36
C LYS A 57 -7.84 -7.74 7.70
N GLN A 58 -8.49 -8.39 6.72
CA GLN A 58 -9.19 -9.65 6.99
C GLN A 58 -8.19 -10.82 7.15
N PRO A 59 -8.41 -11.75 8.09
CA PRO A 59 -7.45 -12.85 8.33
C PRO A 59 -7.10 -13.66 7.08
N GLN A 60 -8.11 -13.93 6.24
CA GLN A 60 -7.97 -14.72 5.01
C GLN A 60 -7.07 -14.02 3.97
N CYS A 61 -7.19 -12.70 3.83
CA CYS A 61 -6.36 -11.95 2.89
C CYS A 61 -4.95 -11.66 3.43
N GLN A 62 -4.78 -11.59 4.76
CA GLN A 62 -3.45 -11.43 5.36
C GLN A 62 -2.55 -12.64 5.11
N GLN A 63 -3.11 -13.86 5.12
CA GLN A 63 -2.36 -15.08 4.78
C GLN A 63 -1.78 -14.98 3.36
N ILE A 64 -2.57 -14.48 2.41
CA ILE A 64 -2.16 -14.31 1.01
C ILE A 64 -1.18 -13.15 0.87
N ALA A 65 -1.42 -12.02 1.56
CA ALA A 65 -0.53 -10.87 1.55
C ALA A 65 0.87 -11.21 2.07
N ASN A 66 0.97 -12.08 3.07
CA ASN A 66 2.25 -12.55 3.61
C ASN A 66 3.03 -13.47 2.64
N LEU A 67 2.34 -14.10 1.68
CA LEU A 67 2.96 -14.90 0.62
C LEU A 67 3.32 -14.08 -0.62
N ALA A 68 2.95 -12.79 -0.63
CA ALA A 68 3.22 -11.93 -1.77
C ALA A 68 4.73 -11.64 -1.89
N PRO A 69 5.24 -11.48 -3.13
CA PRO A 69 6.60 -11.01 -3.35
C PRO A 69 6.83 -9.68 -2.62
N ARG A 70 7.96 -9.54 -1.93
CA ARG A 70 8.27 -8.30 -1.21
C ARG A 70 8.63 -7.23 -2.23
N SER A 71 7.97 -6.08 -2.15
CA SER A 71 8.23 -4.94 -3.06
C SER A 71 9.70 -4.49 -3.04
N THR A 72 10.37 -4.66 -1.90
CA THR A 72 11.79 -4.36 -1.70
C THR A 72 12.74 -5.21 -2.55
N ASP A 73 12.30 -6.38 -3.01
CA ASP A 73 13.14 -7.30 -3.79
C ASP A 73 13.12 -6.96 -5.29
N TYR A 74 12.23 -6.06 -5.71
CA TYR A 74 11.99 -5.69 -7.11
C TYR A 74 12.21 -4.19 -7.37
N LEU A 75 13.05 -3.55 -6.54
CA LEU A 75 13.39 -2.14 -6.71
C LEU A 75 14.26 -1.93 -7.96
N CYS A 76 13.95 -0.89 -8.73
CA CYS A 76 14.84 -0.40 -9.78
C CYS A 76 16.21 0.01 -9.19
N PRO A 77 17.32 0.03 -9.96
CA PRO A 77 18.65 0.39 -9.44
C PRO A 77 18.68 1.74 -8.70
N GLU A 78 18.01 2.75 -9.24
CA GLU A 78 17.91 4.09 -8.66
C GLU A 78 17.04 4.06 -7.38
N CYS A 79 15.96 3.28 -7.41
CA CYS A 79 15.05 3.07 -6.29
C CYS A 79 15.77 2.39 -5.11
N ALA A 80 16.57 1.36 -5.40
CA ALA A 80 17.36 0.63 -4.42
C ALA A 80 18.44 1.52 -3.80
N THR A 81 19.09 2.35 -4.62
CA THR A 81 20.08 3.33 -4.14
C THR A 81 19.43 4.37 -3.23
N HIS A 82 18.29 4.94 -3.63
CA HIS A 82 17.53 5.87 -2.80
C HIS A 82 17.09 5.23 -1.47
N PHE A 83 16.63 3.97 -1.50
CA PHE A 83 16.19 3.27 -0.29
C PHE A 83 17.35 3.00 0.67
N LYS A 84 18.51 2.55 0.16
CA LYS A 84 19.73 2.36 0.95
C LYS A 84 20.22 3.66 1.59
N GLN A 85 20.16 4.77 0.85
CA GLN A 85 20.52 6.09 1.39
C GLN A 85 19.60 6.50 2.53
N LEU A 86 18.28 6.31 2.38
CA LEU A 86 17.32 6.58 3.45
C LEU A 86 17.64 5.75 4.71
N GLN A 87 17.81 4.44 4.57
CA GLN A 87 18.15 3.56 5.71
C GLN A 87 19.45 3.99 6.40
N ARG A 88 20.46 4.39 5.62
CA ARG A 88 21.71 4.94 6.15
C ARG A 88 21.49 6.22 6.94
N TYR A 89 20.70 7.17 6.42
CA TYR A 89 20.44 8.43 7.13
C TYR A 89 19.65 8.21 8.42
N LEU A 90 18.63 7.33 8.42
CA LEU A 90 17.90 6.96 9.63
C LEU A 90 18.85 6.34 10.67
N GLY A 91 19.75 5.46 10.24
CA GLY A 91 20.77 4.88 11.12
C GLY A 91 21.74 5.91 11.71
N LEU A 92 22.19 6.89 10.91
CA LEU A 92 23.04 7.99 11.40
C LEU A 92 22.33 8.87 12.42
N LEU A 93 21.01 9.00 12.33
CA LEU A 93 20.18 9.75 13.27
C LEU A 93 19.73 8.92 14.48
N ASN A 94 20.11 7.64 14.56
CA ASN A 94 19.64 6.69 15.56
C ASN A 94 18.11 6.61 15.65
N LEU A 95 17.41 6.76 14.52
CA LEU A 95 15.97 6.61 14.45
C LEU A 95 15.62 5.13 14.22
N PRO A 96 14.98 4.43 15.18
CA PRO A 96 14.58 3.06 14.98
C PRO A 96 13.50 2.98 13.89
N PHE A 97 13.60 1.97 13.02
CA PHE A 97 12.63 1.73 11.97
C PHE A 97 12.54 0.23 11.64
N GLU A 98 11.37 -0.20 11.18
CA GLU A 98 11.15 -1.54 10.65
C GLU A 98 10.76 -1.47 9.17
N VAL A 99 11.31 -2.38 8.35
CA VAL A 99 10.94 -2.50 6.94
C VAL A 99 9.69 -3.36 6.80
N ASN A 100 8.54 -2.71 6.63
CA ASN A 100 7.28 -3.38 6.34
C ASN A 100 7.01 -3.47 4.83
N HIS A 101 7.28 -4.63 4.23
CA HIS A 101 7.05 -4.89 2.79
C HIS A 101 5.56 -4.86 2.39
N ARG A 102 4.64 -4.91 3.35
CA ARG A 102 3.19 -4.82 3.13
C ARG A 102 2.66 -3.38 3.19
N LEU A 103 3.52 -2.41 3.55
CA LEU A 103 3.13 -1.02 3.64
C LEU A 103 2.78 -0.47 2.26
N VAL A 104 1.48 -0.28 2.03
CA VAL A 104 0.94 0.30 0.81
C VAL A 104 0.01 1.44 1.19
N ARG A 105 0.13 2.58 0.51
CA ARG A 105 -0.68 3.76 0.80
C ARG A 105 -1.98 3.77 0.02
N GLY A 106 -2.99 4.42 0.61
CA GLY A 106 -4.32 4.56 0.02
C GLY A 106 -4.39 5.45 -1.23
N LEU A 107 -3.29 6.14 -1.57
CA LEU A 107 -3.18 7.04 -2.71
C LEU A 107 -2.11 6.52 -3.67
N ASP A 108 -2.42 6.45 -4.96
CA ASP A 108 -1.59 5.76 -5.97
C ASP A 108 -0.46 6.65 -6.54
N TYR A 109 -0.37 7.91 -6.11
CA TYR A 109 0.65 8.87 -6.57
C TYR A 109 2.02 8.67 -5.92
N TYR A 110 2.13 7.81 -4.90
CA TYR A 110 3.39 7.63 -4.19
C TYR A 110 4.45 6.95 -5.08
N THR A 111 5.67 7.44 -4.95
CA THR A 111 6.87 6.99 -5.64
C THR A 111 7.98 6.76 -4.60
N ARG A 112 8.81 5.75 -4.79
CA ARG A 112 9.94 5.41 -3.90
C ARG A 112 9.53 5.27 -2.42
N THR A 113 9.86 6.24 -1.57
CA THR A 113 9.74 6.15 -0.11
C THR A 113 8.28 6.28 0.35
N VAL A 114 7.85 5.37 1.22
CA VAL A 114 6.63 5.48 2.02
C VAL A 114 6.98 5.07 3.46
N PHE A 115 6.39 5.73 4.45
CA PHE A 115 6.67 5.45 5.86
C PHE A 115 5.45 5.73 6.72
N GLU A 116 5.27 4.97 7.81
CA GLU A 116 4.28 5.20 8.86
C GLU A 116 4.97 5.42 10.20
N ILE A 117 4.32 6.22 11.06
CA ILE A 117 4.66 6.35 12.47
C ILE A 117 3.49 5.74 13.24
N GLN A 118 3.79 4.74 14.06
CA GLN A 118 2.83 4.00 14.88
C GLN A 118 3.16 4.24 16.36
N PRO A 119 2.15 4.23 17.25
CA PRO A 119 2.39 4.29 18.69
C PRO A 119 3.08 3.00 19.18
N GLU A 120 3.70 3.05 20.36
CA GLU A 120 4.37 1.88 20.96
C GLU A 120 3.38 0.77 21.34
N GLU A 121 2.19 1.15 21.82
CA GLU A 121 1.13 0.20 22.14
C GLU A 121 0.11 0.14 20.99
N GLU A 122 -0.09 -1.06 20.42
CA GLU A 122 -1.08 -1.31 19.38
C GLU A 122 -2.51 -1.17 19.95
N GLY A 123 -3.03 0.06 19.94
CA GLY A 123 -4.46 0.31 19.98
C GLY A 123 -5.14 -0.21 18.70
N ALA A 124 -6.47 -0.31 18.74
CA ALA A 124 -7.31 -0.97 17.71
C ALA A 124 -7.31 -0.36 16.29
N GLN A 125 -6.34 0.51 15.93
CA GLN A 125 -5.95 1.05 14.62
C GLN A 125 -5.68 2.57 14.71
N SER A 126 -4.46 2.99 15.02
CA SER A 126 -4.09 4.41 14.95
C SER A 126 -2.65 4.63 14.53
N THR A 127 -2.34 4.46 13.24
CA THR A 127 -1.19 5.15 12.62
C THR A 127 -1.27 6.64 13.00
N LEU A 128 -0.28 7.16 13.74
CA LEU A 128 -0.23 8.55 14.20
C LEU A 128 -0.09 9.49 13.00
N GLY A 129 0.81 9.12 12.09
CA GLY A 129 1.11 9.89 10.92
C GLY A 129 1.81 9.06 9.86
N GLY A 130 1.87 9.64 8.68
CA GLY A 130 2.26 8.92 7.50
C GLY A 130 2.64 9.82 6.35
N GLY A 131 3.61 9.37 5.57
CA GLY A 131 4.05 10.12 4.42
C GLY A 131 4.76 9.26 3.40
N GLY A 132 5.35 9.96 2.44
CA GLY A 132 6.11 9.38 1.35
C GLY A 132 6.43 10.39 0.27
N ARG A 133 7.24 9.95 -0.69
CA ARG A 133 7.65 10.72 -1.87
C ARG A 133 6.62 10.55 -2.99
N TYR A 134 6.37 11.59 -3.79
CA TYR A 134 5.33 11.64 -4.82
C TYR A 134 5.76 12.53 -5.98
N ASP A 135 6.80 12.09 -6.70
CA ASP A 135 7.48 12.91 -7.69
C ASP A 135 6.61 13.31 -8.89
N ASP A 136 5.70 12.42 -9.29
CA ASP A 136 4.90 12.60 -10.51
C ASP A 136 3.66 13.48 -10.26
N LEU A 137 3.30 13.75 -9.00
CA LEU A 137 2.01 14.36 -8.65
C LEU A 137 1.83 15.76 -9.25
N ILE A 138 2.86 16.60 -9.21
CA ILE A 138 2.75 17.98 -9.74
C ILE A 138 2.60 17.97 -11.26
N GLU A 139 3.27 17.05 -11.95
CA GLU A 139 3.14 16.87 -13.41
C GLU A 139 1.76 16.34 -13.78
N GLU A 140 1.24 15.35 -13.04
CA GLU A 140 -0.13 14.83 -13.22
C GLU A 140 -1.22 15.93 -13.05
N LEU A 141 -0.92 17.00 -12.31
CA LEU A 141 -1.78 18.17 -12.12
C LEU A 141 -1.54 19.31 -13.14
N GLY A 142 -0.70 19.08 -14.16
CA GLY A 142 -0.40 20.06 -15.21
C GLY A 142 0.71 21.07 -14.86
N GLY A 143 1.43 20.83 -13.77
CA GLY A 143 2.62 21.60 -13.39
C GLY A 143 3.89 21.11 -14.07
N LYS A 144 5.02 21.76 -13.76
CA LYS A 144 6.34 21.27 -14.20
C LYS A 144 6.76 20.05 -13.36
N PRO A 145 7.47 19.06 -13.93
CA PRO A 145 8.01 17.92 -13.18
C PRO A 145 8.78 18.39 -11.93
N THR A 146 8.26 18.06 -10.75
CA THR A 146 8.75 18.57 -9.47
C THR A 146 8.73 17.46 -8.42
N PRO A 147 9.88 16.82 -8.14
CA PRO A 147 9.99 15.81 -7.10
C PRO A 147 9.59 16.35 -5.73
N ALA A 148 8.78 15.58 -4.98
CA ALA A 148 8.24 16.05 -3.71
C ALA A 148 8.13 14.92 -2.68
N ILE A 149 8.26 15.25 -1.41
CA ILE A 149 8.04 14.35 -0.26
C ILE A 149 7.33 15.12 0.83
N GLY A 150 6.43 14.45 1.54
CA GLY A 150 5.68 15.06 2.62
C GLY A 150 4.99 14.02 3.48
N PHE A 151 4.31 14.51 4.51
CA PHE A 151 3.57 13.68 5.46
C PHE A 151 2.35 14.43 5.97
N ALA A 152 1.44 13.67 6.56
CA ALA A 152 0.32 14.16 7.33
C ALA A 152 0.22 13.34 8.63
N ALA A 153 -0.33 13.95 9.67
CA ALA A 153 -0.61 13.28 10.93
C ALA A 153 -1.99 13.69 11.44
N GLY A 154 -2.67 12.77 12.13
CA GLY A 154 -3.95 13.06 12.76
C GLY A 154 -3.71 13.65 14.13
N LEU A 155 -4.06 14.91 14.34
CA LEU A 155 -3.84 15.58 15.63
C LEU A 155 -4.60 14.87 16.75
N GLU A 156 -5.83 14.43 16.48
CA GLU A 156 -6.63 13.67 17.42
C GLU A 156 -5.96 12.35 17.79
N ARG A 157 -5.28 11.69 16.83
CA ARG A 157 -4.55 10.45 17.09
C ARG A 157 -3.33 10.69 17.95
N ILE A 158 -2.60 11.78 17.72
CA ILE A 158 -1.45 12.16 18.53
C ILE A 158 -1.88 12.51 19.96
N ILE A 159 -3.03 13.15 20.16
CA ILE A 159 -3.53 13.52 21.49
C ILE A 159 -4.03 12.29 22.26
N LEU A 160 -4.59 11.31 21.58
CA LEU A 160 -5.27 10.14 22.18
C LEU A 160 -4.38 8.89 22.35
N ASN A 161 -3.14 8.90 21.85
CA ASN A 161 -2.17 7.82 22.00
C ASN A 161 -0.94 8.35 22.74
#